data_AF-A0A7R7DRW0-F1
#
_entry.id   AF-A0A7R7DRW0-F1
#
_cell.length_a   1.000
_cell.length_b   1.000
_cell.length_c   1.000
_cell.angle_alpha   90.00
_cell.angle_beta   90.00
_cell.angle_gamma   90.00
#
_symmetry.space_group_name_H-M   'P 1'
#
loop_
_entity.id
_entity.type
_entity.pdbx_description
1 polymer ?
#
loop_
_entity_poly.entity_id
_entity_poly.type
_entity_poly.pdbx_seq_one_letter_code
_entity_poly.pdbx_strand_id
1 'polypeptide(L)'
;MKERAEDGYEPDDPLFPNNRGTGFRDPSNVLNAFRAARGTGDLSWVTSHTFRKTMATFLDDAGFTPRMMADQLGHERPSMTQDVYLARNTVNPRIAAALEDGYATQIEK
;
A
#
# COMPACT_ATOMS: atom_id res chain seq x y z
N MET A 1 -10.54 0.14 -22.53
CA MET A 1 -10.43 1.35 -23.36
C MET A 1 -11.54 1.43 -24.40
N LYS A 2 -11.75 0.39 -25.23
CA LYS A 2 -12.78 0.39 -26.28
C LYS A 2 -14.19 0.71 -25.75
N GLU A 3 -14.58 0.11 -24.64
CA GLU A 3 -15.89 0.30 -23.99
C GLU A 3 -16.12 1.73 -23.49
N ARG A 4 -15.09 2.43 -22.98
CA ARG A 4 -15.23 3.83 -22.53
C ARG A 4 -15.39 4.82 -23.68
N ALA A 5 -14.76 4.52 -24.82
CA ALA A 5 -14.90 5.33 -26.01
C ALA A 5 -16.33 5.23 -26.60
N GLU A 6 -16.99 4.08 -26.44
CA GLU A 6 -18.39 3.88 -26.81
C GLU A 6 -19.34 4.74 -25.94
N ASP A 7 -18.96 4.99 -24.69
CA ASP A 7 -19.65 5.91 -23.77
C ASP A 7 -19.29 7.39 -23.98
N GLY A 8 -18.50 7.72 -25.00
CA GLY A 8 -18.14 9.10 -25.36
C GLY A 8 -16.98 9.69 -24.55
N TYR A 9 -16.19 8.87 -23.85
CA TYR A 9 -14.96 9.32 -23.19
C TYR A 9 -13.78 9.32 -24.16
N GLU A 10 -13.04 10.42 -24.18
CA GLU A 10 -11.79 10.53 -24.92
C GLU A 10 -10.63 9.83 -24.18
N PRO A 11 -9.54 9.44 -24.87
CA PRO A 11 -8.41 8.77 -24.24
C PRO A 11 -7.76 9.54 -23.09
N ASP A 12 -7.78 10.87 -23.16
CA ASP A 12 -7.24 11.77 -22.15
C ASP A 12 -8.23 12.05 -21.00
N ASP A 13 -9.47 11.57 -21.10
CA ASP A 13 -10.46 11.75 -20.06
C ASP A 13 -10.14 10.90 -18.82
N PRO A 14 -10.34 11.46 -17.62
CA PRO A 14 -10.04 10.77 -16.37
C PRO A 14 -10.84 9.47 -16.25
N LEU A 15 -10.17 8.39 -15.82
CA LEU A 15 -10.84 7.12 -15.52
C LEU A 15 -11.89 7.26 -14.41
N PHE A 16 -11.63 8.15 -13.46
CA PHE A 16 -12.54 8.47 -12.36
C PHE A 16 -12.93 9.96 -12.42
N PRO A 17 -13.97 10.32 -13.20
CA PRO A 17 -14.35 11.71 -13.37
C PRO A 17 -14.97 12.30 -12.09
N ASN A 18 -15.04 13.63 -12.02
CA ASN A 18 -15.84 14.33 -11.02
C ASN A 18 -17.35 14.02 -11.18
N ASN A 19 -18.16 14.48 -10.25
CA ASN A 19 -19.62 14.26 -10.28
C ASN A 19 -20.34 14.98 -11.45
N ARG A 20 -19.65 15.84 -12.21
CA ARG A 20 -20.16 16.49 -13.42
C ARG A 20 -19.80 15.71 -14.70
N GLY A 21 -19.03 14.64 -14.60
CA GLY A 21 -18.71 13.74 -15.70
C GLY A 21 -17.62 14.22 -16.67
N THR A 22 -17.16 15.47 -16.56
CA THR A 22 -16.34 16.12 -17.61
C THR A 22 -14.95 16.57 -17.16
N GLY A 23 -14.47 16.13 -16.00
CA GLY A 23 -13.14 16.55 -15.55
C GLY A 23 -12.58 15.77 -14.36
N PHE A 24 -11.33 16.08 -14.01
CA PHE A 24 -10.62 15.44 -12.91
C PHE A 24 -11.33 15.68 -11.57
N ARG A 25 -11.29 14.67 -10.71
CA ARG A 25 -11.84 14.75 -9.36
C ARG A 25 -10.86 15.47 -8.44
N ASP A 26 -11.36 16.48 -7.73
CA ASP A 26 -10.59 17.17 -6.69
C ASP A 26 -10.16 16.19 -5.58
N PRO A 27 -8.90 16.21 -5.12
CA PRO A 27 -8.42 15.36 -4.03
C PRO A 27 -9.28 15.43 -2.76
N SER A 28 -9.80 16.61 -2.42
CA SER A 28 -10.66 16.83 -1.26
C SER A 28 -11.97 16.05 -1.37
N ASN A 29 -12.52 15.94 -2.58
CA ASN A 29 -13.73 15.15 -2.83
C ASN A 29 -13.47 13.64 -2.70
N VAL A 30 -12.29 13.17 -3.13
CA VAL A 30 -11.87 11.78 -2.91
C VAL A 30 -11.74 11.49 -1.42
N LEU A 31 -11.07 12.38 -0.68
CA LEU A 31 -10.89 12.24 0.76
C LEU A 31 -12.23 12.28 1.51
N ASN A 32 -13.18 13.10 1.08
CA ASN A 32 -14.52 13.16 1.67
C ASN A 32 -15.31 11.89 1.40
N ALA A 33 -15.28 11.37 0.16
CA ALA A 33 -15.90 10.09 -0.17
C ALA A 33 -15.28 8.94 0.65
N PHE A 34 -13.96 8.94 0.82
CA PHE A 34 -13.27 7.96 1.65
C PHE A 34 -13.67 8.04 3.13
N ARG A 35 -13.75 9.26 3.71
CA ARG A 35 -14.24 9.47 5.08
C ARG A 35 -15.67 8.98 5.25
N ALA A 36 -16.53 9.26 4.27
CA ALA A 36 -17.93 8.82 4.29
C ALA A 36 -18.04 7.29 4.24
N ALA A 37 -17.31 6.63 3.33
CA ALA A 37 -17.33 5.17 3.19
C ALA A 37 -16.84 4.44 4.44
N ARG A 38 -15.83 4.99 5.11
CA ARG A 38 -15.25 4.44 6.33
C ARG A 38 -16.09 4.70 7.59
N GLY A 39 -16.90 5.76 7.58
CA GLY A 39 -17.75 6.14 8.70
C GLY A 39 -17.01 6.65 9.94
N THR A 40 -17.76 6.74 11.05
CA THR A 40 -17.31 7.25 12.36
C THR A 40 -17.12 6.16 13.42
N GLY A 41 -17.32 4.89 13.07
CA GLY A 41 -17.13 3.74 13.98
C GLY A 41 -15.67 3.29 14.10
N ASP A 42 -15.47 1.97 14.16
CA ASP A 42 -14.17 1.33 14.42
C ASP A 42 -13.07 1.70 13.41
N LEU A 43 -13.47 2.02 12.18
CA LEU A 43 -12.53 2.42 11.14
C LEU A 43 -12.25 3.91 11.11
N SER A 44 -12.82 4.73 12.00
CA SER A 44 -12.67 6.20 11.99
C SER A 44 -11.23 6.72 12.07
N TRP A 45 -10.27 5.89 12.51
CA TRP A 45 -8.85 6.19 12.50
C TRP A 45 -8.17 5.95 11.14
N VAL A 46 -8.77 5.18 10.22
CA VAL A 46 -8.14 4.74 8.95
C VAL A 46 -8.11 5.88 7.94
N THR A 47 -6.98 6.53 7.73
CA THR A 47 -6.80 7.52 6.65
C THR A 47 -6.30 6.85 5.36
N SER A 48 -6.28 7.59 4.24
CA SER A 48 -5.60 7.11 3.02
C SER A 48 -4.14 6.75 3.28
N HIS A 49 -3.48 7.50 4.18
CA HIS A 49 -2.10 7.23 4.56
C HIS A 49 -1.96 5.93 5.37
N THR A 50 -2.82 5.68 6.36
CA THR A 50 -2.76 4.43 7.14
C THR A 50 -3.16 3.23 6.29
N PHE A 51 -4.16 3.37 5.41
CA PHE A 51 -4.53 2.33 4.45
C PHE A 51 -3.34 1.95 3.56
N ARG A 52 -2.59 2.95 3.09
CA ARG A 52 -1.37 2.72 2.31
C ARG A 52 -0.25 2.03 3.12
N LYS A 53 -0.13 2.29 4.42
CA LYS A 53 0.77 1.52 5.30
C LYS A 53 0.31 0.07 5.45
N THR A 54 -0.99 -0.18 5.63
CA THR A 54 -1.54 -1.54 5.68
C THR A 54 -1.19 -2.35 4.44
N MET A 55 -1.27 -1.74 3.24
CA MET A 55 -0.85 -2.41 2.00
C MET A 55 0.64 -2.75 2.01
N ALA A 56 1.50 -1.87 2.51
CA ALA A 56 2.93 -2.14 2.62
C ALA A 56 3.22 -3.29 3.59
N THR A 57 2.58 -3.31 4.75
CA THR A 57 2.69 -4.42 5.71
C THR A 57 2.21 -5.74 5.11
N PHE A 58 1.09 -5.72 4.39
CA PHE A 58 0.58 -6.93 3.72
C PHE A 58 1.57 -7.49 2.69
N LEU A 59 2.23 -6.62 1.92
CA LEU A 59 3.24 -7.06 0.95
C LEU A 59 4.51 -7.59 1.64
N ASP A 60 4.89 -7.02 2.77
CA ASP A 60 6.03 -7.49 3.58
C ASP A 60 5.74 -8.86 4.20
N ASP A 61 4.55 -9.04 4.77
CA ASP A 61 4.09 -10.33 5.31
C ASP A 61 4.03 -11.42 4.21
N ALA A 62 3.71 -11.03 2.98
CA ALA A 62 3.76 -11.90 1.81
C ALA A 62 5.19 -12.22 1.33
N GLY A 63 6.21 -11.62 1.93
CA GLY A 63 7.62 -11.88 1.64
C GLY A 63 8.18 -11.15 0.42
N PHE A 64 7.50 -10.08 -0.05
CA PHE A 64 8.03 -9.28 -1.15
C PHE A 64 9.25 -8.47 -0.72
N THR A 65 10.16 -8.26 -1.66
CA THR A 65 11.36 -7.46 -1.37
C THR A 65 10.98 -5.98 -1.17
N PRO A 66 11.73 -5.23 -0.34
CA PRO A 66 11.55 -3.80 -0.15
C PRO A 66 11.51 -2.98 -1.43
N ARG A 67 12.25 -3.42 -2.46
CA ARG A 67 12.27 -2.77 -3.77
C ARG A 67 10.96 -2.97 -4.52
N MET A 68 10.46 -4.20 -4.59
CA MET A 68 9.16 -4.49 -5.23
C MET A 68 8.01 -3.75 -4.53
N MET A 69 8.06 -3.67 -3.20
CA MET A 69 7.09 -2.89 -2.44
C MET A 69 7.20 -1.39 -2.73
N ALA A 70 8.42 -0.85 -2.81
CA ALA A 70 8.66 0.54 -3.17
C ALA A 70 8.15 0.87 -4.58
N ASP A 71 8.36 -0.02 -5.55
CA ASP A 71 7.89 0.14 -6.93
C ASP A 71 6.35 0.17 -6.97
N GLN A 72 5.69 -0.75 -6.26
CA GLN A 72 4.22 -0.79 -6.15
C GLN A 72 3.65 0.47 -5.47
N LEU A 73 4.35 0.99 -4.47
CA LEU A 73 3.95 2.19 -3.77
C LEU A 73 4.30 3.45 -4.59
N GLY A 74 5.27 3.39 -5.51
CA GLY A 74 5.77 4.56 -6.23
C GLY A 74 6.72 5.41 -5.36
N HIS A 75 7.52 4.77 -4.51
CA HIS A 75 8.56 5.45 -3.74
C HIS A 75 9.85 5.52 -4.57
N GLU A 76 10.39 6.72 -4.72
CA GLU A 76 11.67 6.97 -5.40
C GLU A 76 12.83 6.22 -4.72
N ARG A 77 12.78 6.07 -3.39
CA ARG A 77 13.81 5.41 -2.59
C ARG A 77 13.21 4.25 -1.78
N PRO A 78 13.73 3.02 -1.93
CA PRO A 78 13.23 1.85 -1.18
C PRO A 78 13.30 1.99 0.34
N SER A 79 14.25 2.78 0.85
CA SER A 79 14.37 3.06 2.29
C SER A 79 13.11 3.72 2.87
N MET A 80 12.38 4.53 2.09
CA MET A 80 11.11 5.11 2.56
C MET A 80 10.07 4.04 2.89
N THR A 81 10.01 2.95 2.11
CA THR A 81 9.10 1.85 2.40
C THR A 81 9.47 1.22 3.73
N GLN A 82 10.75 0.91 3.94
CA GLN A 82 11.23 0.27 5.16
C GLN A 82 11.08 1.15 6.40
N ASP A 83 11.42 2.44 6.28
CA ASP A 83 11.47 3.37 7.43
C ASP A 83 10.09 3.88 7.84
N VAL A 84 9.18 4.09 6.88
CA VAL A 84 7.91 4.79 7.11
C VAL A 84 6.70 3.87 6.99
N TYR A 85 6.76 2.89 6.09
CA TYR A 85 5.59 2.07 5.71
C TYR A 85 5.60 0.67 6.31
N LEU A 86 6.76 0.15 6.73
CA LEU A 86 6.83 -1.10 7.48
C LEU A 86 6.79 -0.87 8.99
N ALA A 87 6.14 -1.78 9.71
CA ALA A 87 6.20 -1.78 11.16
C ALA A 87 7.61 -2.16 11.61
N ARG A 88 8.19 -1.35 12.50
CA ARG A 88 9.45 -1.71 13.16
C ARG A 88 9.19 -2.77 14.21
N ASN A 89 10.14 -3.70 14.37
CA ASN A 89 10.23 -4.62 15.52
C ASN A 89 9.25 -5.81 15.52
N THR A 90 8.75 -6.27 14.37
CA THR A 90 8.02 -7.54 14.29
C THR A 90 8.98 -8.70 14.53
N VAL A 91 8.79 -9.44 15.63
CA VAL A 91 9.53 -10.69 15.89
C VAL A 91 9.20 -11.66 14.77
N ASN A 92 10.17 -11.97 13.93
CA ASN A 92 10.00 -12.91 12.82
C ASN A 92 10.50 -14.30 13.25
N PRO A 93 9.63 -15.29 13.43
CA PRO A 93 10.02 -16.65 13.83
C PRO A 93 11.01 -17.30 12.86
N ARG A 94 11.01 -16.90 11.59
CA ARG A 94 11.98 -17.38 10.59
C ARG A 94 13.39 -16.87 10.86
N ILE A 95 13.53 -15.66 11.40
CA ILE A 95 14.83 -15.12 11.81
C ILE A 95 15.32 -15.89 13.04
N ALA A 96 14.45 -16.18 14.01
CA ALA A 96 14.81 -17.00 15.17
C ALA A 96 15.29 -18.40 14.74
N ALA A 97 14.53 -19.09 13.88
CA ALA A 97 14.91 -20.40 13.36
C ALA A 97 16.23 -20.38 12.57
N ALA A 98 16.44 -19.37 11.70
CA ALA A 98 17.68 -19.24 10.95
C ALA A 98 18.90 -18.98 11.84
N LEU A 99 18.72 -18.24 12.94
CA LEU A 99 19.76 -18.05 13.95
C LEU A 99 20.03 -19.34 14.71
N GLU A 100 19.01 -20.06 15.16
CA GLU A 100 19.14 -21.34 15.86
C GLU A 100 19.90 -22.38 15.01
N ASP A 101 19.55 -22.54 13.73
CA ASP A 101 20.26 -23.43 12.80
C ASP A 101 21.73 -23.01 12.60
N GLY A 102 21.97 -21.71 12.46
CA GLY A 102 23.31 -21.15 12.32
C GLY A 102 24.19 -21.40 13.54
N TYR A 103 23.64 -21.27 14.75
CA TYR A 103 24.36 -21.52 15.99
C TYR A 103 24.53 -23.01 16.29
N ALA A 104 23.55 -23.85 15.99
CA ALA A 104 23.66 -25.31 16.14
C ALA A 104 24.83 -25.87 15.31
N THR A 105 25.05 -25.34 14.10
CA THR A 105 26.14 -25.72 13.21
C THR A 105 27.53 -25.32 13.74
N GLN A 106 27.63 -24.33 14.65
CA GLN A 106 28.91 -23.90 15.23
C GLN A 106 29.34 -24.69 16.46
N ILE A 107 28.44 -25.46 17.07
CA ILE A 107 28.73 -26.25 18.28
C ILE A 107 29.26 -27.66 17.94
N GLU A 108 29.04 -28.14 16.71
CA GLU A 108 29.50 -29.47 16.25
C GLU A 108 30.89 -29.47 15.57
N LYS A 109 31.64 -28.36 15.63
CA LYS A 109 33.05 -28.28 15.17
C LYS A 109 34.01 -28.04 16.32
#